data_AF-A0A2N1UPY1-F1
#
_entry.id   AF-A0A2N1UPY1-F1
#
_cell.length_a   1.000
_cell.length_b   1.000
_cell.length_c   1.000
_cell.angle_alpha   90.00
_cell.angle_beta   90.00
_cell.angle_gamma   90.00
#
_symmetry.space_group_name_H-M   'P 1'
#
loop_
_entity.id
_entity.type
_entity.pdbx_description
1 polymer ?
#
loop_
_entity_poly.entity_id
_entity_poly.type
_entity_poly.pdbx_seq_one_letter_code
_entity_poly.pdbx_strand_id
1 'polypeptide(L)'
;PLLKRAEMSTRPGIHYGLGLDAYTQFTSPIRRYNDLVLHRQIKSWLRTGAGEYNDEALAHMIALSDQAIFSANFIQRENFRYWLLKYFSQLPTPRLVSAKVNSIGEEKAWLNLIDYCYDVPMAAGDLAGLKEGDSLWLTIEQAQPRRGRLIIRRSAGPSEAPTDPIPDLNPDLNPDQPDSAQTSEVLEVSISGDQDSSASI
;
A
#
# COMPACT_ATOMS: atom_id res chain seq x y z
N PRO A 1 15.35 -6.35 -1.76
CA PRO A 1 14.97 -5.58 -0.54
C PRO A 1 16.04 -5.70 0.56
N LEU A 2 16.54 -4.56 1.08
CA LEU A 2 17.57 -4.52 2.13
C LEU A 2 17.07 -4.98 3.51
N LEU A 3 15.75 -4.95 3.73
CA LEU A 3 15.10 -5.41 4.96
C LEU A 3 14.08 -6.50 4.64
N LYS A 4 14.06 -7.55 5.47
CA LYS A 4 13.04 -8.60 5.42
C LYS A 4 11.83 -8.20 6.27
N ARG A 5 10.66 -8.70 5.88
CA ARG A 5 9.45 -8.58 6.68
C ARG A 5 9.63 -9.34 8.00
N ALA A 6 9.15 -8.78 9.09
CA ALA A 6 9.09 -9.50 10.37
C ALA A 6 8.03 -10.61 10.30
N GLU A 7 8.38 -11.79 10.78
CA GLU A 7 7.51 -12.97 10.81
C GLU A 7 7.34 -13.43 12.25
N MET A 8 6.14 -13.89 12.60
CA MET A 8 5.86 -14.47 13.91
C MET A 8 6.25 -15.95 13.88
N SER A 9 6.90 -16.42 14.94
CA SER A 9 7.35 -17.81 15.06
C SER A 9 7.06 -18.35 16.47
N THR A 10 6.93 -19.66 16.58
CA THR A 10 6.84 -20.37 17.87
C THR A 10 8.19 -20.51 18.56
N ARG A 11 9.29 -20.28 17.84
CA ARG A 11 10.64 -20.33 18.36
C ARG A 11 11.21 -18.91 18.50
N PRO A 12 11.91 -18.59 19.60
CA PRO A 12 12.56 -17.31 19.77
C PRO A 12 13.65 -17.13 18.70
N GLY A 13 13.80 -15.91 18.21
CA GLY A 13 14.79 -15.56 17.21
C GLY A 13 15.07 -14.06 17.19
N ILE A 14 16.21 -13.71 16.59
CA ILE A 14 16.73 -12.35 16.56
C ILE A 14 15.78 -11.43 15.81
N HIS A 15 15.38 -10.34 16.44
CA HIS A 15 14.65 -9.27 15.80
C HIS A 15 15.62 -8.20 15.28
N TYR A 16 16.13 -8.41 14.06
CA TYR A 16 17.18 -7.57 13.46
C TYR A 16 16.87 -6.07 13.50
N GLY A 17 15.64 -5.66 13.19
CA GLY A 17 15.24 -4.24 13.19
C GLY A 17 15.19 -3.58 14.57
N LEU A 18 15.22 -4.35 15.67
CA LEU A 18 15.25 -3.85 17.05
C LEU A 18 16.57 -4.14 17.77
N GLY A 19 17.46 -4.94 17.18
CA GLY A 19 18.70 -5.37 17.83
C GLY A 19 18.50 -6.24 19.07
N LEU A 20 17.41 -7.02 19.13
CA LEU A 20 17.07 -7.89 20.26
C LEU A 20 17.23 -9.37 19.89
N ASP A 21 17.73 -10.19 20.83
CA ASP A 21 17.90 -11.64 20.64
C ASP A 21 16.57 -12.39 20.52
N ALA A 22 15.52 -11.87 21.17
CA ALA A 22 14.16 -12.36 21.07
C ALA A 22 13.17 -11.22 21.31
N TYR A 23 12.09 -11.20 20.54
CA TYR A 23 11.01 -10.23 20.70
C TYR A 23 9.66 -10.87 20.38
N THR A 24 8.63 -10.47 21.12
CA THR A 24 7.24 -10.84 20.82
C THR A 24 6.29 -9.70 21.17
N GLN A 25 5.13 -9.69 20.54
CA GLN A 25 4.09 -8.69 20.75
C GLN A 25 3.16 -9.12 21.88
N PHE A 26 2.93 -8.24 22.86
CA PHE A 26 2.15 -8.55 24.07
C PHE A 26 1.14 -7.48 24.51
N THR A 27 1.36 -6.21 24.12
CA THR A 27 0.71 -5.04 24.72
C THR A 27 -0.64 -4.66 24.11
N SER A 28 -1.19 -5.41 23.17
CA SER A 28 -2.41 -5.06 22.43
C SER A 28 -3.40 -6.23 22.24
N PRO A 29 -3.75 -7.00 23.29
CA PRO A 29 -4.63 -8.19 23.17
C PRO A 29 -6.06 -7.90 22.69
N ILE A 30 -6.52 -6.65 22.78
CA ILE A 30 -7.84 -6.24 22.27
C ILE A 30 -7.89 -6.24 20.73
N ARG A 31 -6.76 -5.93 20.06
CA ARG A 31 -6.70 -5.70 18.61
C ARG A 31 -5.72 -6.61 17.86
N ARG A 32 -4.96 -7.45 18.58
CA ARG A 32 -4.04 -8.44 18.00
C ARG A 32 -4.31 -9.81 18.63
N TYR A 33 -4.69 -10.77 17.79
CA TYR A 33 -5.01 -12.12 18.26
C TYR A 33 -3.79 -12.83 18.85
N ASN A 34 -2.61 -12.64 18.26
CA ASN A 34 -1.36 -13.22 18.77
C ASN A 34 -1.04 -12.76 20.21
N ASP A 35 -1.25 -11.48 20.54
CA ASP A 35 -1.10 -10.98 21.91
C ASP A 35 -2.10 -11.68 22.86
N LEU A 36 -3.35 -11.90 22.44
CA LEU A 36 -4.34 -12.60 23.24
C LEU A 36 -3.92 -14.07 23.50
N VAL A 37 -3.42 -14.76 22.49
CA VAL A 37 -2.89 -16.13 22.61
C VAL A 37 -1.72 -16.16 23.59
N LEU A 38 -0.80 -15.20 23.49
CA LEU A 38 0.33 -15.07 24.41
C LEU A 38 -0.13 -14.81 25.86
N HIS A 39 -1.13 -13.96 26.07
CA HIS A 39 -1.74 -13.75 27.39
C HIS A 39 -2.30 -15.05 27.98
N ARG A 40 -2.92 -15.91 27.15
CA ARG A 40 -3.43 -17.22 27.58
C ARG A 40 -2.29 -18.18 27.96
N GLN A 41 -1.23 -18.24 27.13
CA GLN A 41 -0.04 -19.04 27.44
C GLN A 41 0.59 -18.67 28.79
N ILE A 42 0.82 -17.38 29.03
CA ILE A 42 1.42 -16.89 30.27
C ILE A 42 0.52 -17.19 31.47
N LYS A 43 -0.79 -16.95 31.36
CA LYS A 43 -1.74 -17.25 32.44
C LYS A 43 -1.79 -18.75 32.77
N SER A 44 -1.79 -19.62 31.77
CA SER A 44 -1.78 -21.06 31.98
C SER A 44 -0.49 -21.49 32.67
N TRP A 45 0.66 -21.02 32.17
CA TRP A 45 1.98 -21.30 32.76
C TRP A 45 2.06 -20.89 34.23
N LEU A 46 1.62 -19.68 34.58
CA LEU A 46 1.64 -19.19 35.96
C LEU A 46 0.76 -20.01 36.91
N ARG A 47 -0.26 -20.70 36.40
CA ARG A 47 -1.21 -21.49 37.20
C ARG A 47 -0.84 -22.96 37.29
N THR A 48 -0.35 -23.55 36.20
CA THR A 48 -0.17 -25.01 36.06
C THR A 48 1.28 -25.42 35.86
N GLY A 49 2.18 -24.48 35.55
CA GLY A 49 3.55 -24.78 35.11
C GLY A 49 3.63 -25.32 33.68
N ALA A 50 2.55 -25.26 32.90
CA ALA A 50 2.49 -25.70 31.51
C ALA A 50 1.80 -24.67 30.62
N GLY A 51 2.22 -24.59 29.35
CA GLY A 51 1.53 -23.78 28.35
C GLY A 51 0.16 -24.36 28.01
N GLU A 52 -0.80 -23.49 27.68
CA GLU A 52 -2.14 -23.87 27.22
C GLU A 52 -2.11 -24.58 25.86
N TYR A 53 -1.20 -24.15 24.98
CA TYR A 53 -1.07 -24.57 23.60
C TYR A 53 0.33 -25.12 23.35
N ASN A 54 0.40 -26.19 22.55
CA ASN A 54 1.64 -26.75 22.05
C ASN A 54 2.13 -26.02 20.78
N ASP A 55 3.34 -26.33 20.32
CA ASP A 55 3.95 -25.69 19.15
C ASP A 55 3.09 -25.78 17.87
N GLU A 56 2.45 -26.93 17.63
CA GLU A 56 1.61 -27.14 16.45
C GLU A 56 0.37 -26.25 16.48
N ALA A 57 -0.33 -26.21 17.62
CA ALA A 57 -1.50 -25.35 17.80
C ALA A 57 -1.13 -23.86 17.70
N LEU A 58 0.02 -23.45 18.25
CA LEU A 58 0.53 -22.09 18.12
C LEU A 58 0.84 -21.74 16.66
N ALA A 59 1.54 -22.62 15.94
CA ALA A 59 1.86 -22.40 14.52
C ALA A 59 0.59 -22.26 13.67
N HIS A 60 -0.41 -23.09 13.92
CA HIS A 60 -1.70 -23.00 13.23
C HIS A 60 -2.42 -21.66 13.54
N MET A 61 -2.47 -21.25 14.81
CA MET A 61 -3.08 -19.96 15.19
C MET A 61 -2.36 -18.75 14.59
N ILE A 62 -1.03 -18.78 14.53
CA ILE A 62 -0.22 -17.75 13.87
C ILE A 62 -0.59 -17.67 12.39
N ALA A 63 -0.64 -18.80 11.68
CA ALA A 63 -0.97 -18.83 10.26
C ALA A 63 -2.37 -18.23 9.97
N LEU A 64 -3.38 -18.57 10.77
CA LEU A 64 -4.72 -17.98 10.65
C LEU A 64 -4.73 -16.48 10.92
N SER A 65 -4.00 -16.03 11.95
CA SER A 65 -3.86 -14.60 12.25
C SER A 65 -3.16 -13.85 11.12
N ASP A 66 -2.11 -14.43 10.53
CA ASP A 66 -1.34 -13.80 9.45
C ASP A 66 -2.17 -13.66 8.17
N GLN A 67 -3.02 -14.65 7.86
CA GLN A 67 -3.97 -14.55 6.75
C GLN A 67 -4.96 -13.40 6.95
N ALA A 68 -5.51 -13.25 8.17
CA ALA A 68 -6.42 -12.15 8.50
C ALA A 68 -5.72 -10.78 8.42
N ILE A 69 -4.48 -10.69 8.93
CA ILE A 69 -3.66 -9.47 8.86
C ILE A 69 -3.34 -9.12 7.41
N PHE A 70 -3.01 -10.10 6.57
CA PHE A 70 -2.77 -9.89 5.15
C PHE A 70 -3.99 -9.29 4.45
N SER A 71 -5.16 -9.90 4.63
CA SER A 71 -6.42 -9.41 4.06
C SER A 71 -6.77 -8.00 4.54
N ALA A 72 -6.61 -7.73 5.85
CA ALA A 72 -6.87 -6.42 6.42
C ALA A 72 -5.94 -5.34 5.86
N ASN A 73 -4.63 -5.62 5.76
CA ASN A 73 -3.65 -4.71 5.18
C ASN A 73 -3.93 -4.43 3.69
N PHE A 74 -4.36 -5.46 2.95
CA PHE A 74 -4.75 -5.30 1.56
C PHE A 74 -5.93 -4.33 1.42
N ILE A 75 -7.01 -4.56 2.18
CA ILE A 75 -8.19 -3.68 2.17
C ILE A 75 -7.81 -2.26 2.62
N GLN A 76 -6.98 -2.12 3.64
CA GLN A 76 -6.51 -0.81 4.11
C GLN A 76 -5.75 -0.05 3.01
N ARG A 77 -4.88 -0.74 2.27
CA ARG A 77 -4.15 -0.15 1.15
C ARG A 77 -5.11 0.28 0.03
N GLU A 78 -6.07 -0.56 -0.34
CA GLU A 78 -7.05 -0.22 -1.37
C GLU A 78 -7.98 0.93 -0.95
N ASN A 79 -8.37 0.97 0.32
CA ASN A 79 -9.15 2.08 0.87
C ASN A 79 -8.37 3.39 0.81
N PHE A 80 -7.12 3.41 1.28
CA PHE A 80 -6.26 4.59 1.20
C PHE A 80 -6.13 5.06 -0.26
N ARG A 81 -5.88 4.12 -1.17
CA ARG A 81 -5.74 4.39 -2.60
C ARG A 81 -7.02 5.00 -3.19
N TYR A 82 -8.18 4.41 -2.92
CA TYR A 82 -9.47 4.92 -3.38
C TYR A 82 -9.70 6.36 -2.90
N TRP A 83 -9.51 6.62 -1.61
CA TRP A 83 -9.76 7.94 -1.03
C TRP A 83 -8.76 8.99 -1.51
N LEU A 84 -7.49 8.62 -1.71
CA LEU A 84 -6.51 9.52 -2.31
C LEU A 84 -6.87 9.89 -3.76
N LEU A 85 -7.31 8.91 -4.56
CA LEU A 85 -7.76 9.19 -5.93
C LEU A 85 -9.04 10.03 -5.93
N LYS A 86 -9.97 9.78 -5.00
CA LYS A 86 -11.19 10.58 -4.84
C LYS A 86 -10.85 12.02 -4.49
N TYR A 87 -9.89 12.22 -3.60
CA TYR A 87 -9.34 13.54 -3.30
C TYR A 87 -8.80 14.21 -4.57
N PHE A 88 -7.95 13.55 -5.36
CA PHE A 88 -7.45 14.12 -6.61
C PHE A 88 -8.53 14.42 -7.65
N SER A 89 -9.60 13.60 -7.74
CA SER A 89 -10.70 13.84 -8.68
C SER A 89 -11.53 15.09 -8.36
N GLN A 90 -11.46 15.58 -7.12
CA GLN A 90 -12.18 16.77 -6.68
C GLN A 90 -11.35 18.06 -6.84
N LEU A 91 -10.05 17.94 -7.09
CA LEU A 91 -9.17 19.09 -7.29
C LEU A 91 -9.22 19.58 -8.73
N PRO A 92 -8.96 20.88 -8.96
CA PRO A 92 -8.77 21.40 -10.31
C PRO A 92 -7.60 20.67 -11.00
N THR A 93 -7.86 20.16 -12.20
CA THR A 93 -6.83 19.58 -13.08
C THR A 93 -6.62 20.47 -14.31
N PRO A 94 -5.40 20.51 -14.88
CA PRO A 94 -4.18 19.80 -14.48
C PRO A 94 -3.56 20.34 -13.17
N ARG A 95 -3.07 19.44 -12.32
CA ARG A 95 -2.40 19.79 -11.04
C ARG A 95 -0.94 19.36 -11.04
N LEU A 96 -0.05 20.29 -10.71
CA LEU A 96 1.39 20.02 -10.60
C LEU A 96 1.72 19.44 -9.22
N VAL A 97 2.53 18.38 -9.19
CA VAL A 97 2.95 17.69 -7.97
C VAL A 97 4.43 17.32 -8.02
N SER A 98 5.06 17.32 -6.85
CA SER A 98 6.44 16.89 -6.68
C SER A 98 6.53 15.37 -6.58
N ALA A 99 7.52 14.78 -7.24
CA ALA A 99 7.77 13.35 -7.17
C ALA A 99 9.27 13.03 -7.06
N LYS A 100 9.56 11.84 -6.56
CA LYS A 100 10.90 11.27 -6.52
C LYS A 100 10.92 9.91 -7.20
N VAL A 101 11.96 9.64 -7.98
CA VAL A 101 12.16 8.30 -8.56
C VAL A 101 12.50 7.33 -7.43
N ASN A 102 11.65 6.33 -7.21
CA ASN A 102 11.88 5.28 -6.21
C ASN A 102 12.69 4.13 -6.82
N SER A 103 12.25 3.62 -7.98
CA SER A 103 12.98 2.59 -8.72
C SER A 103 12.75 2.68 -10.22
N ILE A 104 13.73 2.27 -11.02
CA ILE A 104 13.64 2.22 -12.48
C ILE A 104 13.87 0.77 -12.94
N GLY A 105 12.84 0.16 -13.52
CA GLY A 105 12.93 -1.11 -14.25
C GLY A 105 13.09 -0.89 -15.76
N GLU A 106 13.08 -1.98 -16.53
CA GLU A 106 13.24 -1.93 -18.00
C GLU A 106 12.07 -1.23 -18.69
N GLU A 107 10.83 -1.59 -18.34
CA GLU A 107 9.62 -1.00 -18.97
C GLU A 107 8.91 0.01 -18.07
N LYS A 108 8.98 -0.19 -16.75
CA LYS A 108 8.23 0.59 -15.76
C LYS A 108 9.16 1.10 -14.69
N ALA A 109 8.87 2.31 -14.24
CA ALA A 109 9.49 2.93 -13.08
C ALA A 109 8.42 3.29 -12.05
N TRP A 110 8.82 3.29 -10.79
CA TRP A 110 7.99 3.69 -9.66
C TRP A 110 8.43 5.05 -9.17
N LEU A 111 7.49 5.97 -9.09
CA LEU A 111 7.70 7.32 -8.60
C LEU A 111 6.91 7.49 -7.30
N ASN A 112 7.50 8.12 -6.29
CA ASN A 112 6.83 8.47 -5.06
C ASN A 112 6.36 9.92 -5.13
N LEU A 113 5.05 10.16 -5.01
CA LEU A 113 4.48 11.49 -4.82
C LEU A 113 4.77 11.94 -3.38
N ILE A 114 5.76 12.81 -3.20
CA ILE A 114 6.38 13.08 -1.89
C ILE A 114 5.33 13.60 -0.90
N ASP A 115 4.52 14.57 -1.33
CA ASP A 115 3.51 15.22 -0.48
C ASP A 115 2.35 14.30 -0.09
N TYR A 116 2.20 13.16 -0.77
CA TYR A 116 1.09 12.22 -0.60
C TYR A 116 1.54 10.83 -0.13
N CYS A 117 2.85 10.60 -0.02
CA CYS A 117 3.45 9.30 0.30
C CYS A 117 2.86 8.15 -0.55
N TYR A 118 2.63 8.39 -1.85
CA TYR A 118 1.95 7.45 -2.73
C TYR A 118 2.78 7.12 -3.97
N ASP A 119 2.96 5.83 -4.22
CA ASP A 119 3.72 5.34 -5.36
C ASP A 119 2.86 5.21 -6.63
N VAL A 120 3.37 5.74 -7.73
CA VAL A 120 2.72 5.72 -9.04
C VAL A 120 3.65 5.11 -10.08
N PRO A 121 3.13 4.21 -10.96
CA PRO A 121 3.91 3.67 -12.05
C PRO A 121 3.97 4.66 -13.22
N MET A 122 5.11 4.70 -13.91
CA MET A 122 5.32 5.44 -15.17
C MET A 122 6.16 4.58 -16.13
N ALA A 123 6.04 4.82 -17.44
CA ALA A 123 6.91 4.14 -18.41
C ALA A 123 8.37 4.59 -18.19
N ALA A 124 9.31 3.65 -18.20
CA ALA A 124 10.73 3.96 -17.98
C ALA A 124 11.29 4.93 -19.03
N GLY A 125 10.77 4.86 -20.27
CA GLY A 125 11.12 5.79 -21.35
C GLY A 125 10.79 7.25 -21.05
N ASP A 126 9.74 7.53 -20.28
CA ASP A 126 9.36 8.90 -19.90
C ASP A 126 10.34 9.53 -18.88
N LEU A 127 11.13 8.69 -18.23
CA LEU A 127 12.15 9.07 -17.24
C LEU A 127 13.57 9.09 -17.83
N ALA A 128 13.69 9.16 -19.17
CA ALA A 128 15.00 9.25 -19.82
C ALA A 128 15.89 10.34 -19.18
N GLY A 129 17.09 9.93 -18.77
CA GLY A 129 18.10 10.79 -18.14
C GLY A 129 18.01 10.92 -16.62
N LEU A 130 17.00 10.34 -15.97
CA LEU A 130 16.87 10.34 -14.50
C LEU A 130 17.36 9.04 -13.89
N LYS A 131 17.83 9.11 -12.64
CA LYS A 131 18.27 7.99 -11.82
C LYS A 131 17.37 7.82 -10.60
N GLU A 132 17.48 6.67 -9.96
CA GLU A 132 16.83 6.44 -8.66
C GLU A 132 17.27 7.51 -7.66
N GLY A 133 16.28 8.10 -6.97
CA GLY A 133 16.48 9.18 -6.04
C GLY A 133 16.38 10.59 -6.63
N ASP A 134 16.31 10.76 -7.95
CA ASP A 134 16.14 12.08 -8.55
C ASP A 134 14.72 12.61 -8.33
N SER A 135 14.61 13.94 -8.18
CA SER A 135 13.33 14.63 -8.08
C SER A 135 12.86 15.14 -9.43
N LEU A 136 11.54 15.07 -9.66
CA LEU A 136 10.91 15.55 -10.87
C LEU A 136 9.52 16.12 -10.58
N TRP A 137 9.00 16.87 -11.54
CA TRP A 137 7.65 17.41 -11.50
C TRP A 137 6.73 16.61 -12.41
N LEU A 138 5.55 16.29 -11.86
CA LEU A 138 4.50 15.58 -12.57
C LEU A 138 3.24 16.44 -12.60
N THR A 139 2.45 16.27 -13.64
CA THR A 139 1.11 16.84 -13.75
C THR A 139 0.10 15.72 -13.64
N ILE A 140 -0.81 15.83 -12.68
CA ILE A 140 -2.00 14.99 -12.57
C ILE A 140 -3.06 15.58 -13.50
N GLU A 141 -3.40 14.84 -14.54
CA GLU A 141 -4.41 15.26 -15.53
C GLU A 141 -5.81 14.80 -15.12
N GLN A 142 -5.90 13.59 -14.58
CA GLN A 142 -7.17 12.99 -14.19
C GLN A 142 -6.95 11.89 -13.15
N ALA A 143 -7.89 11.77 -12.20
CA ALA A 143 -7.98 10.65 -11.27
C ALA A 143 -9.32 9.93 -11.44
N GLN A 144 -9.28 8.60 -11.48
CA GLN A 144 -10.46 7.73 -11.61
C GLN A 144 -10.52 6.78 -10.40
N PRO A 145 -11.23 7.17 -9.31
CA PRO A 145 -11.19 6.45 -8.04
C PRO A 145 -11.68 5.00 -8.13
N ARG A 146 -12.83 4.78 -8.79
CA ARG A 146 -13.44 3.45 -8.96
C ARG A 146 -12.63 2.48 -9.81
N ARG A 147 -11.90 3.01 -10.81
CA ARG A 147 -10.98 2.20 -11.64
C ARG A 147 -9.59 2.10 -11.01
N GLY A 148 -9.32 2.88 -9.97
CA GLY A 148 -8.02 2.89 -9.35
C GLY A 148 -6.91 3.44 -10.26
N ARG A 149 -7.23 4.36 -11.17
CA ARG A 149 -6.28 4.86 -12.17
C ARG A 149 -5.98 6.32 -11.94
N LEU A 150 -4.70 6.68 -11.93
CA LEU A 150 -4.22 8.06 -11.95
C LEU A 150 -3.53 8.30 -13.27
N ILE A 151 -3.94 9.33 -14.00
CA ILE A 151 -3.33 9.73 -15.26
C ILE A 151 -2.37 10.88 -14.95
N ILE A 152 -1.08 10.61 -15.14
CA ILE A 152 0.02 11.51 -14.84
C ILE A 152 0.89 11.68 -16.07
N ARG A 153 1.46 12.88 -16.23
CA ARG A 153 2.49 13.17 -17.23
C ARG A 153 3.68 13.86 -16.59
N ARG A 154 4.86 13.67 -17.17
CA ARG A 154 6.04 14.46 -16.82
C ARG A 154 5.83 15.91 -17.25
N SER A 155 6.14 16.84 -16.35
CA SER A 155 6.05 18.27 -16.63
C SER A 155 7.43 18.92 -16.54
N ALA A 156 7.62 20.01 -17.28
CA ALA A 156 8.63 20.97 -16.89
C ALA A 156 8.26 21.50 -15.50
N GLY A 157 9.25 21.59 -14.61
CA GLY A 157 9.04 22.15 -13.29
C GLY A 157 8.46 23.56 -13.39
N PRO A 158 7.74 24.02 -12.36
CA PRO A 158 7.18 25.35 -12.41
C PRO A 158 8.33 26.37 -12.37
N SER A 159 8.14 27.53 -13.01
CA SER A 159 9.11 28.64 -12.94
C SER A 159 9.28 29.17 -11.51
N GLU A 160 8.32 28.87 -10.63
CA GLU A 160 8.24 29.28 -9.23
C GLU A 160 7.59 28.12 -8.46
N ALA A 161 8.04 27.78 -7.23
CA ALA A 161 7.52 26.61 -6.51
C ALA A 161 5.98 26.67 -6.38
N PRO A 162 5.25 25.55 -6.52
CA PRO A 162 3.80 25.57 -6.40
C PRO A 162 3.44 25.99 -4.97
N THR A 163 2.86 27.18 -4.83
CA THR A 163 2.50 27.81 -3.56
C THR A 163 1.14 27.36 -3.04
N ASP A 164 0.40 26.55 -3.81
CA ASP A 164 -0.93 26.10 -3.41
C ASP A 164 -0.80 25.19 -2.18
N PRO A 165 -1.24 25.65 -0.99
CA PRO A 165 -1.33 24.75 0.15
C PRO A 165 -2.21 23.56 -0.24
N ILE A 166 -1.92 22.39 0.33
CA ILE A 166 -2.85 21.24 0.26
C ILE A 166 -4.20 21.78 0.71
N PRO A 167 -5.20 21.92 -0.19
CA PRO A 167 -6.48 22.49 0.21
C PRO A 167 -7.05 21.60 1.30
N ASP A 168 -7.51 22.23 2.39
CA ASP A 168 -8.10 21.53 3.53
C ASP A 168 -9.13 20.53 3.03
N LEU A 169 -9.09 19.32 3.60
CA LEU A 169 -10.07 18.27 3.31
C LEU A 169 -11.46 18.86 3.52
N ASN A 170 -12.22 18.99 2.43
CA ASN A 170 -13.59 19.50 2.49
C ASN A 170 -14.37 18.62 3.50
N PRO A 171 -14.87 19.18 4.62
CA PRO A 171 -15.59 18.41 5.63
C PRO A 171 -16.89 17.80 5.09
N ASP A 172 -17.41 18.31 3.96
CA ASP A 172 -18.60 17.81 3.28
C ASP A 172 -18.32 16.65 2.31
N LEU A 173 -17.25 15.88 2.54
CA LEU A 173 -16.94 14.65 1.82
C LEU A 173 -18.09 13.63 1.99
N ASN A 174 -19.12 13.74 1.16
CA ASN A 174 -20.18 12.76 1.10
C ASN A 174 -19.67 11.50 0.37
N PRO A 175 -19.54 10.35 1.04
CA PRO A 175 -19.11 9.10 0.41
C PRO A 175 -20.03 8.67 -0.74
N ASP A 176 -21.31 9.03 -0.66
CA ASP A 176 -22.40 8.47 -1.47
C ASP A 176 -22.83 9.36 -2.64
N GLN A 177 -22.21 10.54 -2.84
CA GLN A 177 -22.46 11.29 -4.08
C GLN A 177 -21.99 10.45 -5.29
N PRO A 178 -22.89 10.12 -6.24
CA PRO A 178 -22.49 9.39 -7.43
C PRO A 178 -21.53 10.26 -8.24
N ASP A 179 -20.35 9.71 -8.56
CA ASP A 179 -19.44 10.31 -9.53
C ASP A 179 -20.24 10.50 -10.83
N SER A 180 -20.50 11.75 -11.22
CA SER A 180 -21.16 12.04 -12.48
C SER A 180 -20.25 11.53 -13.60
N ALA A 181 -20.60 10.39 -14.17
CA ALA A 181 -19.90 9.81 -15.30
C ALA A 181 -19.98 10.81 -16.46
N GLN A 182 -18.89 11.54 -16.70
CA GLN A 182 -18.69 12.17 -18.00
C GLN A 182 -18.31 11.04 -18.95
N THR A 183 -19.33 10.59 -19.69
CA THR A 183 -19.19 9.74 -20.85
C THR A 183 -18.30 10.47 -21.86
N SER A 184 -17.05 10.04 -21.98
CA SER A 184 -16.23 10.34 -23.15
C SER A 184 -15.96 9.01 -23.80
N GLU A 185 -16.54 8.80 -24.98
CA GLU A 185 -16.20 7.70 -25.88
C GLU A 185 -14.69 7.70 -26.10
N VAL A 186 -14.01 6.66 -25.61
CA VAL A 186 -12.62 6.39 -25.94
C VAL A 186 -12.61 5.09 -26.71
N LEU A 187 -12.19 5.20 -27.97
CA LEU A 187 -11.92 4.11 -28.91
C LEU A 187 -11.21 2.95 -28.21
N GLU A 188 -11.84 1.78 -28.28
CA GLU A 188 -11.26 0.51 -27.84
C GLU A 188 -10.00 0.21 -28.66
N VAL A 189 -8.87 0.07 -27.96
CA VAL A 189 -7.74 -0.69 -28.46
C VAL A 189 -7.63 -1.93 -27.58
N SER A 190 -8.14 -3.02 -28.12
CA SER A 190 -8.13 -4.36 -27.56
C SER A 190 -6.69 -4.86 -27.44
N ILE A 191 -6.31 -5.31 -26.25
CA ILE A 191 -5.17 -6.23 -26.09
C ILE A 191 -5.79 -7.59 -25.76
N SER A 192 -5.73 -8.48 -26.75
CA SER A 192 -6.15 -9.87 -26.67
C SER A 192 -5.36 -10.61 -25.59
N GLY A 193 -6.04 -10.99 -24.50
CA GLY A 193 -5.57 -12.02 -23.60
C GLY A 193 -6.00 -13.37 -24.15
N ASP A 194 -5.04 -14.15 -24.63
CA ASP A 194 -5.19 -15.56 -24.97
C ASP A 194 -5.68 -16.31 -23.72
N GLN A 195 -6.88 -16.86 -23.80
CA GLN A 195 -7.29 -17.97 -22.96
C GLN A 195 -7.01 -19.24 -23.74
N ASP A 196 -6.15 -20.09 -23.20
CA ASP A 196 -6.34 -21.52 -23.45
C ASP A 196 -6.28 -22.28 -22.14
N SER A 197 -7.36 -23.01 -21.91
CA SER A 197 -7.67 -23.80 -20.75
C SER A 197 -7.20 -25.24 -20.91
N SER A 198 -6.79 -25.81 -19.77
CA SER A 198 -6.88 -27.24 -19.40
C SER A 198 -5.94 -28.26 -20.04
N ALA A 199 -5.17 -28.94 -19.18
CA ALA A 199 -5.21 -30.40 -19.06
C ALA A 199 -4.48 -30.88 -17.78
N SER A 200 -5.15 -31.83 -17.13
CA SER A 200 -4.81 -32.70 -15.99
C SER A 200 -3.37 -33.24 -15.92
N ILE A 201 -2.79 -33.31 -14.72
CA ILE A 201 -2.53 -34.50 -13.87
C ILE A 201 -2.12 -34.00 -12.48
#